data_AF-A0A3D3X5B6-F1
#
_entry.id   AF-A0A3D3X5B6-F1
#
_cell.length_a   1.000
_cell.length_b   1.000
_cell.length_c   1.000
_cell.angle_alpha   90.00
_cell.angle_beta   90.00
_cell.angle_gamma   90.00
#
_symmetry.space_group_name_H-M   'P 1'
#
loop_
_entity.id
_entity.type
_entity.pdbx_description
1 polymer ?
#
loop_
_entity_poly.entity_id
_entity_poly.type
_entity_poly.pdbx_seq_one_letter_code
_entity_poly.pdbx_strand_id
1 'polypeptide(L)'
;MFLNYRNQENVLNRYFILMLVAVLSLAPFIYMVLVSFMSLGEATNIRILLPSELRFENYAKAWQQARFSNYFFNSVLVTLSTLIGQLVICSLAGYAFAVIRFRGHQ
;
A
#
# COMPACT_ATOMS: atom_id res chain seq x y z
N MET A 1 40.78 -2.18 -15.28
CA MET A 1 40.01 -3.42 -15.54
C MET A 1 39.53 -4.11 -14.25
N PHE A 2 40.38 -4.31 -13.23
CA PHE A 2 40.01 -5.02 -11.98
C PHE A 2 39.12 -4.26 -10.97
N LEU A 3 38.97 -2.94 -11.10
CA LEU A 3 38.14 -2.14 -10.19
C LEU A 3 36.62 -2.26 -10.47
N ASN A 4 36.22 -2.77 -11.64
CA ASN A 4 34.81 -2.89 -12.01
C ASN A 4 34.17 -4.17 -11.44
N TYR A 5 34.92 -5.27 -11.33
CA TYR A 5 34.40 -6.58 -10.88
C TYR A 5 33.95 -6.56 -9.41
N ARG A 6 34.69 -5.87 -8.52
CA ARG A 6 34.31 -5.72 -7.11
C ARG A 6 33.03 -4.90 -6.91
N ASN A 7 32.75 -3.94 -7.79
CA ASN A 7 31.50 -3.18 -7.75
C ASN A 7 30.30 -3.97 -8.31
N GLN A 8 30.54 -4.87 -9.29
CA GLN A 8 29.53 -5.74 -9.88
C GLN A 8 28.98 -6.78 -8.89
N GLU A 9 29.85 -7.44 -8.11
CA GLU A 9 29.46 -8.36 -7.03
C GLU A 9 28.59 -7.64 -5.97
N ASN A 10 28.94 -6.40 -5.63
CA ASN A 10 28.19 -5.60 -4.65
C ASN A 10 26.81 -5.18 -5.19
N VAL A 11 26.65 -4.89 -6.49
CA VAL A 11 25.32 -4.58 -7.05
C VAL A 11 24.46 -5.83 -7.15
N LEU A 12 25.02 -6.97 -7.58
CA LEU A 12 24.27 -8.22 -7.68
C LEU A 12 23.75 -8.68 -6.31
N ASN A 13 24.59 -8.60 -5.28
CA ASN A 13 24.20 -8.88 -3.90
C ASN A 13 23.12 -7.90 -3.39
N ARG A 14 23.22 -6.60 -3.72
CA ARG A 14 22.19 -5.61 -3.38
C ARG A 14 20.86 -5.93 -4.04
N TYR A 15 20.85 -6.25 -5.33
CA TYR A 15 19.62 -6.63 -6.05
C TYR A 15 19.02 -7.93 -5.51
N PHE A 16 19.86 -8.92 -5.17
CA PHE A 16 19.40 -10.16 -4.54
C PHE A 16 18.72 -9.90 -3.19
N ILE A 17 19.33 -9.08 -2.33
CA ILE A 17 18.74 -8.69 -1.04
C ILE A 17 17.42 -7.93 -1.24
N LEU A 18 17.38 -6.98 -2.18
CA LEU A 18 16.16 -6.23 -2.49
C LEU A 18 15.04 -7.15 -3.00
N MET A 19 15.36 -8.10 -3.87
CA MET A 19 14.39 -9.08 -4.38
C MET A 19 13.88 -9.98 -3.26
N LEU A 20 14.77 -10.47 -2.39
CA LEU A 20 14.40 -11.30 -1.24
C LEU A 20 13.46 -10.53 -0.29
N VAL A 21 13.80 -9.29 0.06
CA VAL A 21 12.96 -8.43 0.91
C VAL A 21 11.61 -8.15 0.24
N ALA A 22 11.58 -7.92 -1.07
CA ALA A 22 10.35 -7.72 -1.82
C ALA A 22 9.46 -8.97 -1.83
N VAL A 23 10.03 -10.16 -2.02
CA VAL A 23 9.26 -11.41 -1.99
C VAL A 23 8.72 -11.68 -0.59
N LEU A 24 9.53 -11.49 0.45
CA LEU A 24 9.11 -11.66 1.84
C LEU A 24 8.02 -10.65 2.23
N SER A 25 8.10 -9.40 1.76
CA SER A 25 7.08 -8.39 2.04
C SER A 25 5.78 -8.65 1.30
N LEU A 26 5.83 -9.23 0.09
CA LEU A 26 4.65 -9.60 -0.70
C LEU A 26 3.99 -10.91 -0.24
N ALA A 27 4.75 -11.84 0.35
CA ALA A 27 4.24 -13.13 0.84
C ALA A 27 2.94 -13.02 1.67
N PRO A 28 2.83 -12.14 2.70
CA PRO A 28 1.58 -12.02 3.46
C PRO A 28 0.41 -11.46 2.63
N PHE A 29 0.67 -10.60 1.65
CA PHE A 29 -0.38 -10.07 0.76
C PHE A 29 -0.90 -11.15 -0.19
N ILE A 30 0.00 -11.97 -0.74
CA ILE A 30 -0.39 -13.11 -1.59
C ILE A 30 -1.24 -14.07 -0.77
N TYR A 31 -0.83 -14.38 0.46
CA TYR A 31 -1.61 -15.22 1.37
C TYR A 31 -2.98 -14.61 1.70
N MET A 32 -3.05 -13.29 1.95
CA MET A 32 -4.31 -12.58 2.18
C MET A 32 -5.28 -12.71 0.99
N VAL A 33 -4.77 -12.61 -0.24
CA VAL A 33 -5.57 -12.82 -1.45
C VAL A 33 -6.09 -14.25 -1.53
N LEU A 34 -5.24 -15.25 -1.27
CA LEU A 34 -5.66 -16.66 -1.25
C LEU A 34 -6.74 -16.93 -0.21
N VAL A 35 -6.56 -16.44 1.02
CA VAL A 35 -7.53 -16.57 2.12
C VAL A 35 -8.85 -15.88 1.78
N SER A 36 -8.84 -14.78 1.03
CA SER A 36 -10.08 -14.10 0.62
C SER A 36 -11.00 -14.98 -0.26
N PHE A 37 -10.44 -15.98 -0.94
CA PHE A 37 -11.19 -16.98 -1.70
C PHE A 37 -11.59 -18.22 -0.89
N MET A 38 -11.04 -18.43 0.31
CA MET A 38 -11.34 -19.59 1.15
C MET A 38 -12.72 -19.51 1.80
N SER A 39 -13.27 -20.67 2.18
CA SER A 39 -14.44 -20.72 3.08
C SER A 39 -14.04 -20.42 4.54
N LEU A 40 -15.02 -20.10 5.40
CA LEU A 40 -14.77 -19.79 6.81
C LEU A 40 -14.05 -20.93 7.57
N GLY A 41 -14.38 -22.18 7.22
CA GLY A 41 -13.76 -23.37 7.81
C GLY A 41 -12.33 -23.61 7.30
N GLU A 42 -12.02 -23.18 6.08
CA GLU A 42 -10.67 -23.28 5.52
C GLU A 42 -9.77 -22.17 6.01
N ALA A 43 -10.28 -20.93 6.08
CA ALA A 43 -9.53 -19.76 6.55
C ALA A 43 -9.11 -19.86 8.02
N THR A 44 -9.87 -20.62 8.83
CA THR A 44 -9.55 -20.88 10.25
C THR A 44 -8.60 -22.07 10.44
N ASN A 45 -8.37 -22.86 9.39
CA ASN A 45 -7.48 -24.01 9.42
C ASN A 45 -6.07 -23.62 8.93
N ILE A 46 -5.14 -23.46 9.88
CA ILE A 46 -3.76 -23.04 9.61
C ILE A 46 -2.96 -24.01 8.72
N ARG A 47 -3.46 -25.23 8.49
CA ARG A 47 -2.83 -26.23 7.62
C ARG A 47 -3.17 -26.03 6.14
N ILE A 48 -4.22 -25.26 5.83
CA ILE A 48 -4.68 -25.03 4.47
C ILE A 48 -4.03 -23.75 3.93
N LEU A 49 -3.03 -23.93 3.04
CA LEU A 49 -2.28 -22.83 2.43
C LEU A 49 -2.88 -22.33 1.11
N LEU A 50 -3.70 -23.17 0.46
CA LEU A 50 -4.30 -22.90 -0.85
C LEU A 50 -5.80 -23.19 -0.79
N PRO A 51 -6.65 -22.34 -1.40
CA PRO A 51 -8.09 -22.55 -1.42
C PRO A 51 -8.44 -23.79 -2.25
N SER A 52 -9.40 -24.59 -1.80
CA SER A 52 -9.93 -25.71 -2.59
C SER A 52 -10.71 -25.24 -3.81
N GLU A 53 -11.43 -24.12 -3.68
CA GLU A 53 -12.27 -23.52 -4.71
C GLU A 53 -12.15 -21.98 -4.68
N LEU A 54 -12.20 -21.34 -5.85
CA LEU A 54 -12.18 -19.88 -5.95
C LEU A 54 -13.57 -19.29 -5.70
N ARG A 55 -13.82 -18.78 -4.49
CA ARG A 55 -15.14 -18.25 -4.08
C ARG A 55 -15.24 -16.72 -4.25
N PHE A 56 -15.53 -16.26 -5.46
CA PHE A 56 -15.75 -14.83 -5.74
C PHE A 56 -16.97 -14.24 -5.00
N GLU A 57 -17.92 -15.07 -4.59
CA GLU A 57 -19.07 -14.65 -3.79
C GLU A 57 -18.68 -14.01 -2.45
N ASN A 58 -17.51 -14.34 -1.90
CA ASN A 58 -17.00 -13.78 -0.65
C ASN A 58 -16.89 -12.26 -0.74
N TYR A 59 -16.51 -11.70 -1.88
CA TYR A 59 -16.43 -10.25 -2.07
C TYR A 59 -17.80 -9.57 -2.01
N ALA A 60 -18.80 -10.14 -2.69
CA ALA A 60 -20.17 -9.60 -2.67
C ALA A 60 -20.79 -9.69 -1.27
N LYS A 61 -20.59 -10.82 -0.58
CA LYS A 61 -21.04 -11.02 0.81
C LYS A 61 -20.35 -10.05 1.76
N ALA A 62 -19.03 -9.90 1.68
CA ALA A 62 -18.26 -8.97 2.50
C ALA A 62 -18.70 -7.51 2.27
N TRP A 63 -18.93 -7.13 1.01
CA TRP A 63 -19.38 -5.78 0.66
C TRP A 63 -20.73 -5.43 1.30
N GLN A 64 -21.69 -6.36 1.25
CA GLN A 64 -23.02 -6.16 1.83
C GLN A 64 -23.01 -6.24 3.36
N GLN A 65 -22.38 -7.28 3.94
CA GLN A 65 -22.36 -7.51 5.38
C GLN A 65 -21.63 -6.39 6.15
N ALA A 66 -20.52 -5.90 5.61
CA ALA A 66 -19.75 -4.83 6.23
C ALA A 66 -20.35 -3.43 6.00
N ARG A 67 -21.49 -3.31 5.28
CA ARG A 67 -22.05 -2.03 4.80
C ARG A 67 -20.97 -1.17 4.14
N PHE A 68 -20.10 -1.81 3.36
CA PHE A 68 -18.83 -1.24 2.90
C PHE A 68 -19.03 0.06 2.11
N SER A 69 -20.12 0.16 1.34
CA SER A 69 -20.49 1.38 0.60
C SER A 69 -20.53 2.63 1.48
N ASN A 70 -21.07 2.53 2.70
CA ASN A 70 -21.21 3.67 3.60
C ASN A 70 -19.84 4.13 4.11
N TYR A 71 -19.00 3.18 4.54
CA TYR A 71 -17.65 3.47 5.01
C TYR A 71 -16.78 4.02 3.88
N PHE A 72 -16.86 3.43 2.69
CA PHE A 72 -16.15 3.89 1.51
C PHE A 72 -16.51 5.35 1.17
N PHE A 73 -17.81 5.68 1.13
CA PHE A 73 -18.23 7.05 0.83
C PHE A 73 -17.80 8.05 1.91
N ASN A 74 -17.91 7.68 3.19
CA ASN A 74 -17.42 8.52 4.29
C ASN A 74 -15.92 8.78 4.19
N SER A 75 -15.12 7.74 3.91
CA SER A 75 -13.67 7.88 3.71
C SER A 75 -13.36 8.78 2.52
N VAL A 76 -14.02 8.59 1.38
CA VAL A 76 -13.83 9.44 0.20
C VAL A 76 -14.16 10.90 0.51
N LEU A 77 -15.29 11.15 1.18
CA LEU A 77 -15.70 12.51 1.54
C LEU A 77 -14.69 13.19 2.47
N VAL A 78 -14.23 12.48 3.50
CA VAL A 78 -13.24 13.00 4.45
C VAL A 78 -11.91 13.26 3.75
N THR A 79 -11.40 12.29 2.98
CA THR A 79 -10.13 12.42 2.26
C THR A 79 -10.16 13.57 1.26
N LEU A 80 -11.24 13.72 0.49
CA LEU A 80 -11.38 14.83 -0.46
C LEU A 80 -11.43 16.18 0.26
N SER A 81 -12.20 16.28 1.34
CA SER A 81 -12.33 17.51 2.12
C SER A 81 -10.97 17.94 2.70
N THR A 82 -10.23 16.99 3.30
CA THR A 82 -8.89 17.23 3.83
C THR A 82 -7.90 17.58 2.73
N LEU A 83 -7.95 16.89 1.58
CA LEU A 83 -7.06 17.14 0.45
C LEU A 83 -7.25 18.55 -0.12
N ILE A 84 -8.50 18.99 -0.32
CA ILE A 84 -8.80 20.34 -0.79
C ILE A 84 -8.30 21.38 0.21
N GLY A 85 -8.60 21.21 1.51
CA GLY A 85 -8.11 22.10 2.55
C GLY A 85 -6.58 22.19 2.58
N GLN A 86 -5.91 21.03 2.50
CA GLN A 86 -4.45 20.95 2.47
C GLN A 86 -3.87 21.65 1.24
N LEU A 87 -4.43 21.43 0.05
CA LEU A 87 -3.96 22.08 -1.17
C LEU A 87 -4.08 23.60 -1.09
N VAL A 88 -5.20 24.11 -0.58
CA VAL A 88 -5.39 25.55 -0.39
C VAL A 88 -4.34 26.10 0.57
N ILE A 89 -4.21 25.52 1.77
CA ILE A 89 -3.28 26.01 2.79
C ILE A 89 -1.82 25.92 2.31
N CYS A 90 -1.40 24.78 1.77
CA CYS A 90 -0.04 24.59 1.28
C CYS A 90 0.28 25.49 0.09
N SER A 91 -0.68 25.73 -0.82
CA SER A 91 -0.46 26.62 -1.95
C SER A 91 -0.32 28.08 -1.51
N LEU A 92 -1.17 28.55 -0.58
CA LEU A 92 -1.05 29.90 -0.03
C LEU A 92 0.25 30.07 0.78
N ALA A 93 0.61 29.09 1.61
CA ALA A 93 1.85 29.11 2.38
C ALA A 93 3.08 29.09 1.45
N GLY A 94 3.08 28.22 0.44
CA GLY A 94 4.13 28.17 -0.58
C GLY A 94 4.28 29.48 -1.35
N TYR A 95 3.16 30.10 -1.75
CA TYR A 95 3.16 31.41 -2.39
C TYR A 95 3.70 32.50 -1.45
N ALA A 96 3.28 32.50 -0.18
CA ALA A 96 3.78 33.44 0.82
C ALA A 96 5.31 33.33 0.96
N PHE A 97 5.84 32.12 1.12
CA PHE A 97 7.30 31.91 1.21
C PHE A 97 8.05 32.27 -0.08
N ALA A 98 7.46 32.01 -1.25
CA ALA A 98 8.12 32.27 -2.52
C ALA A 98 8.14 33.76 -2.92
N VAL A 99 7.09 34.51 -2.60
CA VAL A 99 6.89 35.89 -3.11
C VAL A 99 7.05 36.95 -2.02
N ILE A 100 6.66 36.68 -0.78
CA ILE A 100 6.72 37.68 0.29
C ILE A 100 8.13 37.67 0.90
N ARG A 101 8.86 38.78 0.76
CA ARG A 101 10.13 38.99 1.47
C ARG A 101 9.87 39.22 2.96
N PHE A 102 9.83 38.14 3.73
CA PHE A 102 9.76 38.21 5.18
C PHE A 102 11.09 38.71 5.79
N ARG A 103 10.98 39.50 6.85
CA ARG A 103 12.13 40.03 7.61
C ARG A 103 12.68 38.91 8.51
N GLY A 104 13.45 38.01 7.90
CA GLY A 104 14.03 36.79 8.50
C GLY A 104 14.55 35.75 7.49
N HIS A 105 14.60 36.09 6.20
CA HIS A 105 15.10 35.22 5.14
C HIS A 105 16.63 35.01 5.28
N GLN A 106 17.05 33.76 5.50
CA GLN A 106 18.39 33.26 5.14
C GLN A 106 18.24 32.50 3.82
#